data_AF-A0A429JQF0-F1
#
_entry.id   AF-A0A429JQF0-F1
#
_cell.length_a   1.000
_cell.length_b   1.000
_cell.length_c   1.000
_cell.angle_alpha   90.00
_cell.angle_beta   90.00
_cell.angle_gamma   90.00
#
_symmetry.space_group_name_H-M   'P 1'
#
loop_
_entity.id
_entity.type
_entity.pdbx_description
1 polymer ?
#
loop_
_entity_poly.entity_id
_entity_poly.type
_entity_poly.pdbx_seq_one_letter_code
_entity_poly.pdbx_strand_id
1 'polypeptide(L)'
;MTPRSVIRAVKHTIGTHPQSEITVSTCCLTGGCSWTLTPTADLKAADLAAMAHTGRTGHPTFARTFQDVALVRRLELNEGQAENPPLPAPH
;
A
#
# COMPACT_ATOMS: atom_id res chain seq x y z
N MET A 1 35.04 -21.44 -26.03
CA MET A 1 33.56 -21.33 -25.92
C MET A 1 33.28 -20.03 -25.19
N THR A 2 32.73 -19.02 -25.86
CA THR A 2 32.42 -17.72 -25.23
C THR A 2 31.03 -17.79 -24.59
N PRO A 3 30.84 -17.29 -23.35
CA PRO A 3 29.53 -17.29 -22.73
C PRO A 3 28.59 -16.38 -23.53
N ARG A 4 27.43 -16.92 -23.91
CA ARG A 4 26.35 -16.16 -24.57
C ARG A 4 25.25 -15.94 -23.53
N SER A 5 24.99 -14.69 -23.20
CA SER A 5 23.90 -14.33 -22.28
C SER A 5 22.57 -14.22 -23.03
N VAL A 6 21.48 -14.66 -22.40
CA VAL A 6 20.12 -14.55 -22.94
C VAL A 6 19.29 -13.70 -21.98
N ILE A 7 18.70 -12.61 -22.47
CA ILE A 7 17.77 -11.78 -21.71
C ILE A 7 16.34 -12.20 -22.08
N ARG A 8 15.55 -12.57 -21.07
CA ARG A 8 14.12 -12.89 -21.22
C ARG A 8 13.29 -11.92 -20.39
N ALA A 9 12.33 -11.25 -21.03
CA ALA A 9 11.33 -10.47 -20.31
C ALA A 9 10.36 -11.41 -19.58
N VAL A 10 10.12 -11.14 -18.29
CA VAL A 10 9.21 -11.92 -17.43
C VAL A 10 8.09 -11.01 -16.96
N LYS A 11 6.84 -11.45 -17.14
CA LYS A 11 5.68 -10.70 -16.67
C LYS A 11 5.50 -10.83 -15.17
N HIS A 12 5.31 -9.69 -14.50
CA HIS A 12 5.05 -9.62 -13.07
C HIS A 12 3.73 -8.88 -12.81
N THR A 13 3.13 -9.16 -11.67
CA THR A 13 2.02 -8.38 -11.09
C THR A 13 2.35 -8.01 -9.65
N ILE A 14 1.73 -6.95 -9.13
CA ILE A 14 1.91 -6.47 -7.76
C ILE A 14 0.53 -6.25 -7.12
N GLY A 15 0.40 -6.59 -5.85
CA GLY A 15 -0.78 -6.28 -5.05
C GLY A 15 -0.46 -6.41 -3.56
N THR A 16 -1.43 -6.18 -2.70
CA THR A 16 -1.24 -6.32 -1.25
C THR A 16 -1.03 -7.79 -0.86
N HIS A 17 -0.14 -8.03 0.09
CA HIS A 17 0.11 -9.33 0.67
C HIS A 17 -1.17 -9.85 1.38
N PRO A 18 -1.60 -11.10 1.16
CA PRO A 18 -2.88 -11.59 1.68
C PRO A 18 -2.96 -11.66 3.22
N GLN A 19 -1.80 -11.70 3.88
CA GLN A 19 -1.68 -11.66 5.35
C GLN A 19 -1.32 -10.27 5.90
N SER A 20 -1.27 -9.24 5.05
CA SER A 20 -1.08 -7.87 5.50
C SER A 20 -2.38 -7.08 5.42
N GLU A 21 -2.42 -5.97 6.14
CA GLU A 21 -3.53 -5.04 6.11
C GLU A 21 -3.06 -3.69 5.54
N ILE A 22 -3.98 -3.01 4.85
CA ILE A 22 -3.76 -1.64 4.42
C ILE A 22 -3.99 -0.73 5.63
N THR A 23 -3.00 0.07 5.97
CA THR A 23 -3.15 1.12 6.97
C THR A 23 -3.27 2.48 6.31
N VAL A 24 -3.96 3.41 6.95
CA VAL A 24 -4.08 4.80 6.51
C VAL A 24 -3.72 5.75 7.63
N SER A 25 -2.89 6.74 7.32
CA SER A 25 -2.73 7.94 8.14
C SER A 25 -3.35 9.13 7.43
N THR A 26 -3.66 10.18 8.17
CA THR A 26 -4.30 11.38 7.61
C THR A 26 -3.75 12.63 8.27
N CYS A 27 -3.55 13.71 7.51
CA CYS A 27 -3.20 15.02 8.06
C CYS A 27 -4.03 16.12 7.42
N CYS A 28 -4.42 17.11 8.22
CA CYS A 28 -5.13 18.29 7.73
C CYS A 28 -4.18 19.19 6.94
N LEU A 29 -4.64 19.71 5.79
CA LEU A 29 -3.83 20.58 4.92
C LEU A 29 -4.19 22.07 5.04
N THR A 30 -5.16 22.43 5.88
CA THR A 30 -5.45 23.83 6.16
C THR A 30 -4.28 24.47 6.91
N GLY A 31 -3.80 25.61 6.41
CA GLY A 31 -2.60 26.28 6.92
C GLY A 31 -2.64 26.51 8.43
N GLY A 32 -1.57 26.11 9.11
CA GLY A 32 -1.44 26.24 10.57
C GLY A 32 -2.16 25.16 11.38
N CYS A 33 -2.90 24.25 10.75
CA CYS A 33 -3.51 23.11 11.44
C CYS A 33 -2.51 21.94 11.58
N SER A 34 -2.23 21.53 12.81
CA SER A 34 -1.34 20.39 13.11
C SER A 34 -2.09 19.07 13.31
N TRP A 35 -3.38 19.03 12.97
CA TRP A 35 -4.19 17.84 13.18
C TRP A 35 -3.69 16.69 12.29
N THR A 36 -3.42 15.55 12.94
CA THR A 36 -3.03 14.30 12.28
C THR A 36 -3.74 13.11 12.92
N LEU A 37 -3.90 12.06 12.14
CA LEU A 37 -4.35 10.74 12.56
C LEU A 37 -3.20 9.76 12.33
N THR A 38 -2.79 9.08 13.40
CA THR A 38 -1.79 8.00 13.34
C THR A 38 -2.28 6.86 12.45
N PRO A 39 -1.38 6.08 11.83
CA PRO A 39 -1.77 4.96 10.97
C PRO A 39 -2.78 4.03 11.66
N THR A 40 -3.86 3.70 10.96
CA THR A 40 -4.88 2.77 11.41
C THR A 40 -5.32 1.84 10.27
N ALA A 41 -5.65 0.62 10.63
CA ALA A 41 -6.29 -0.38 9.78
C ALA A 41 -7.76 -0.05 9.45
N ASP A 42 -8.45 0.67 10.36
CA ASP A 42 -9.85 1.02 10.18
C ASP A 42 -10.00 2.25 9.28
N LEU A 43 -10.13 2.00 7.98
CA LEU A 43 -10.28 3.04 6.96
C LEU A 43 -11.53 3.91 7.19
N LYS A 44 -12.62 3.31 7.71
CA LYS A 44 -13.87 4.02 7.98
C LYS A 44 -13.72 4.93 9.19
N ALA A 45 -13.06 4.46 10.25
CA ALA A 45 -12.75 5.31 11.39
C ALA A 45 -11.84 6.48 10.99
N ALA A 46 -10.89 6.27 10.09
CA ALA A 46 -10.06 7.36 9.56
C ALA A 46 -10.89 8.42 8.81
N ASP A 47 -11.82 7.99 7.96
CA ASP A 47 -12.74 8.89 7.26
C ASP A 47 -13.63 9.65 8.24
N LEU A 48 -14.18 8.96 9.25
CA LEU A 48 -14.98 9.58 10.31
C LEU A 48 -14.18 10.60 11.12
N ALA A 49 -12.92 10.33 11.42
CA ALA A 49 -12.05 11.25 12.14
C ALA A 49 -11.81 12.54 11.35
N ALA A 50 -11.56 12.44 10.03
CA ALA A 50 -11.42 13.60 9.15
C ALA A 50 -12.75 14.38 9.03
N MET A 51 -13.88 13.69 8.81
CA MET A 51 -15.20 14.35 8.75
C MET A 51 -15.54 15.06 10.07
N ALA A 52 -15.24 14.45 11.22
CA ALA A 52 -15.45 15.07 12.52
C ALA A 52 -14.53 16.29 12.72
N HIS A 53 -13.30 16.24 12.22
CA HIS A 53 -12.40 17.39 12.22
C HIS A 53 -12.95 18.55 11.35
N THR A 54 -13.42 18.26 10.14
CA THR A 54 -14.11 19.24 9.29
C THR A 54 -15.32 19.83 10.00
N GLY A 55 -16.16 19.00 10.63
CA GLY A 55 -17.35 19.48 11.34
C GLY A 55 -17.02 20.44 12.50
N ARG A 56 -15.87 20.26 13.17
CA ARG A 56 -15.45 21.13 14.28
C ARG A 56 -14.73 22.41 13.83
N THR A 57 -14.02 22.38 12.71
CA THR A 57 -13.05 23.43 12.32
C THR A 57 -13.37 24.10 10.99
N GLY A 58 -14.22 23.49 10.16
CA GLY A 58 -14.47 23.90 8.79
C GLY A 58 -13.34 23.53 7.81
N HIS A 59 -12.30 22.79 8.25
CA HIS A 59 -11.16 22.44 7.39
C HIS A 59 -11.54 21.28 6.45
N PRO A 60 -11.57 21.48 5.11
CA PRO A 60 -12.15 20.49 4.20
C PRO A 60 -11.12 19.56 3.54
N THR A 61 -9.83 19.87 3.63
CA THR A 61 -8.79 19.20 2.83
C THR A 61 -7.80 18.45 3.72
N PHE A 62 -7.52 17.20 3.34
CA PHE A 62 -6.62 16.31 4.06
C PHE A 62 -5.73 15.56 3.07
N ALA A 63 -4.46 15.34 3.45
CA ALA A 63 -3.63 14.32 2.82
C ALA A 63 -3.85 12.99 3.52
N ARG A 64 -3.93 11.92 2.73
CA ARG A 64 -4.06 10.54 3.21
C ARG A 64 -2.87 9.74 2.69
N THR A 65 -2.23 8.99 3.56
CA THR A 65 -1.14 8.08 3.18
C THR A 65 -1.58 6.66 3.47
N PHE A 66 -1.68 5.85 2.43
CA PHE A 66 -1.96 4.43 2.53
C PHE A 66 -0.64 3.66 2.52
N GLN A 67 -0.51 2.68 3.39
CA GLN A 67 0.65 1.81 3.47
C GLN A 67 0.18 0.36 3.54
N ASP A 68 0.75 -0.48 2.68
CA ASP A 68 0.51 -1.91 2.65
C ASP A 68 1.84 -2.67 2.48
N VAL A 69 1.81 -3.98 2.72
CA VAL A 69 2.94 -4.85 2.32
C VAL A 69 2.69 -5.30 0.91
N ALA A 70 3.50 -4.82 -0.03
CA ALA A 70 3.39 -5.22 -1.43
C ALA A 70 3.94 -6.65 -1.66
N LEU A 71 3.19 -7.43 -2.42
CA LEU A 71 3.53 -8.77 -2.87
C LEU A 71 3.61 -8.79 -4.40
N VAL A 72 4.82 -8.98 -4.91
CA VAL A 72 5.10 -9.13 -6.34
C VAL A 72 5.02 -10.60 -6.71
N ARG A 73 4.32 -10.95 -7.80
CA ARG A 73 4.19 -12.32 -8.31
C ARG A 73 4.64 -12.39 -9.77
N ARG A 74 5.27 -13.51 -10.16
CA ARG A 74 5.61 -13.82 -11.55
C ARG A 74 4.45 -14.56 -12.19
N LEU A 75 3.85 -14.02 -13.24
CA LEU A 75 2.61 -14.59 -13.79
C LEU A 75 2.80 -16.03 -14.26
N GLU A 76 3.88 -16.33 -14.99
CA GLU A 76 4.15 -17.68 -15.52
C GLU A 76 4.54 -18.73 -14.46
N LEU A 77 4.85 -18.30 -13.23
CA LEU A 77 5.34 -19.17 -12.16
C LEU A 77 4.36 -19.28 -10.99
N ASN A 78 3.47 -18.30 -10.85
CA ASN A 78 2.50 -18.18 -9.76
C ASN A 78 1.05 -18.29 -10.26
N GLU A 79 0.83 -18.77 -11.49
CA GLU A 79 -0.51 -19.07 -12.03
C GLU A 79 -1.26 -20.04 -11.09
N GLY A 80 -2.36 -19.57 -10.50
CA GLY A 80 -3.16 -20.33 -9.53
C GLY A 80 -2.64 -20.34 -8.08
N GLN A 81 -1.54 -19.66 -7.76
CA GLN A 81 -0.95 -19.61 -6.41
C GLN A 81 -0.96 -18.19 -5.82
N ALA A 82 -2.13 -17.54 -5.80
CA ALA A 82 -2.26 -16.17 -5.32
C ALA A 82 -1.88 -16.01 -3.83
N GLU A 83 -2.08 -17.04 -3.01
CA GLU A 83 -1.86 -17.01 -1.56
C GLU A 83 -0.42 -17.29 -1.13
N ASN A 84 0.40 -17.90 -1.99
CA ASN A 84 1.76 -18.29 -1.61
C ASN A 84 2.77 -17.23 -2.06
N PRO A 85 3.54 -16.63 -1.14
CA PRO A 85 4.58 -15.67 -1.53
C PRO A 85 5.59 -16.34 -2.46
N PRO A 86 6.16 -15.64 -3.47
CA PRO A 86 7.26 -16.18 -4.24
C PRO A 86 8.37 -16.61 -3.27
N LEU A 87 8.92 -17.80 -3.49
CA LEU A 87 10.08 -18.27 -2.75
C LEU A 87 11.16 -17.17 -2.75
N PRO A 88 11.86 -16.94 -1.63
CA PRO A 88 12.92 -15.95 -1.58
C PRO A 88 13.94 -16.21 -2.69
N ALA A 89 14.38 -15.15 -3.35
CA ALA A 89 15.40 -15.25 -4.39
C ALA A 89 16.69 -15.84 -3.78
N PRO A 90 17.40 -16.74 -4.49
CA PRO A 90 18.71 -17.20 -4.03
C PRO A 90 19.66 -16.01 -3.95
N HIS A 91 20.39 -15.92 -2.83
CA HIS A 91 21.44 -14.94 -2.56
C HIS A 91 22.60 -15.04 -3.53
#